data_AF-A0A382ETX9-F1
#
_entry.id   AF-A0A382ETX9-F1
#
_cell.length_a   1.000
_cell.length_b   1.000
_cell.length_c   1.000
_cell.angle_alpha   90.00
_cell.angle_beta   90.00
_cell.angle_gamma   90.00
#
_symmetry.space_group_name_H-M   'P 1'
#
loop_
_entity.id
_entity.type
_entity.pdbx_description
1 polymer ?
#
loop_
_entity_poly.entity_id
_entity_poly.type
_entity_poly.pdbx_seq_one_letter_code
_entity_poly.pdbx_strand_id
1 'polypeptide(L)'
;MGTTDSIALYIHIPWCIRKCPYCDFNSHAIRQPVTSTIQAVSTSLDPELETAYIRRLLNDLDNEISHLERPRKLSSIFIGGGTPSLLSESAINQLFTGINKVLPLQTDTECTVEANPGSSDINCFRAFHGAGVNRLSLGIQSFSDAALKQLGRVHNQAAARKAFTAARSAGFENINVDLMHGLPGQTFDAAMHDLDQ
;
A
#
# COMPACT_ATOMS: atom_id res chain seq x y z
N MET A 1 -16.79 14.96 28.07
CA MET A 1 -15.76 14.16 27.39
C MET A 1 -16.04 14.29 25.90
N GLY A 2 -15.17 14.97 25.16
CA GLY A 2 -15.36 15.19 23.73
C GLY A 2 -15.21 13.87 22.98
N THR A 3 -16.34 13.28 22.59
CA THR A 3 -16.34 12.17 21.65
C THR A 3 -15.90 12.74 20.31
N THR A 4 -14.72 12.37 19.82
CA THR A 4 -14.31 12.69 18.45
C THR A 4 -15.37 12.10 17.51
N ASP A 5 -16.18 12.91 16.85
CA ASP A 5 -17.30 12.41 16.02
C ASP A 5 -16.84 11.55 14.83
N SER A 6 -15.54 11.55 14.51
CA SER A 6 -14.93 10.75 13.46
C SER A 6 -14.25 9.46 13.93
N ILE A 7 -14.13 8.51 13.00
CA ILE A 7 -13.34 7.28 13.10
C ILE A 7 -12.37 7.18 11.91
N ALA A 8 -11.33 6.38 12.05
CA ALA A 8 -10.39 6.03 10.99
C ALA A 8 -10.44 4.51 10.73
N LEU A 9 -10.24 4.10 9.48
CA LEU A 9 -10.23 2.71 9.06
C LEU A 9 -8.82 2.31 8.61
N TYR A 10 -8.25 1.30 9.24
CA TYR A 10 -7.03 0.65 8.78
C TYR A 10 -7.38 -0.66 8.09
N ILE A 11 -6.82 -0.90 6.91
CA ILE A 11 -7.01 -2.13 6.15
C ILE A 11 -5.63 -2.74 5.90
N HIS A 12 -5.47 -3.99 6.32
CA HIS A 12 -4.22 -4.71 6.18
C HIS A 12 -4.25 -5.59 4.92
N ILE A 13 -3.26 -5.46 4.05
CA ILE A 13 -3.06 -6.34 2.88
C ILE A 13 -1.78 -7.16 3.10
N PRO A 14 -1.88 -8.45 3.47
CA PRO A 14 -0.75 -9.21 4.02
C PRO A 14 0.17 -9.85 2.97
N TRP A 15 0.16 -9.39 1.72
CA TRP A 15 0.95 -10.01 0.64
C TRP A 15 2.05 -9.11 0.10
N CYS A 16 3.18 -9.71 -0.24
CA CYS A 16 4.30 -9.07 -0.93
C CYS A 16 4.79 -9.94 -2.08
N ILE A 17 5.39 -9.36 -3.11
CA ILE A 17 6.17 -10.13 -4.10
C ILE A 17 7.35 -10.82 -3.40
N ARG A 18 8.01 -10.12 -2.48
CA ARG A 18 9.12 -10.62 -1.67
C ARG A 18 9.07 -9.99 -0.29
N LYS A 19 9.29 -10.79 0.76
CA LYS A 19 9.45 -10.28 2.13
C LYS A 19 10.85 -9.70 2.29
N CYS A 20 10.94 -8.44 2.71
CA CYS A 20 12.24 -7.79 2.96
C CYS A 20 12.87 -8.36 4.25
N PRO A 21 14.21 -8.45 4.36
CA PRO A 21 14.87 -9.06 5.52
C PRO A 21 14.61 -8.33 6.85
N TYR A 22 14.29 -7.04 6.78
CA TYR A 22 13.99 -6.18 7.94
C TYR A 22 12.49 -6.12 8.27
N CYS A 23 11.62 -6.71 7.44
CA CYS A 23 10.18 -6.52 7.57
C CYS A 23 9.58 -7.43 8.64
N ASP A 24 9.10 -6.82 9.72
CA ASP A 24 8.38 -7.50 10.80
C ASP A 24 6.85 -7.36 10.69
N PHE A 25 6.36 -6.80 9.58
CA PHE A 25 4.92 -6.79 9.32
C PHE A 25 4.39 -8.20 9.10
N ASN A 26 3.12 -8.40 9.49
CA ASN A 26 2.35 -9.58 9.15
C ASN A 26 2.21 -9.63 7.61
N SER A 27 3.16 -10.30 6.96
CA SER A 27 3.29 -10.28 5.52
C SER A 27 3.82 -11.62 5.02
N HIS A 28 3.29 -12.02 3.87
CA HIS A 28 3.52 -13.29 3.23
C HIS A 28 3.96 -13.06 1.79
N ALA A 29 5.09 -13.65 1.40
CA ALA A 29 5.46 -13.67 0.00
C ALA A 29 4.41 -14.47 -0.78
N ILE A 30 3.98 -13.96 -1.94
CA ILE A 30 3.07 -14.69 -2.84
C ILE A 30 3.80 -15.98 -3.27
N ARG A 31 3.23 -17.14 -2.91
CA ARG A 31 3.73 -18.46 -3.32
C ARG A 31 2.80 -19.05 -4.37
N GLN A 32 3.34 -19.64 -5.42
CA GLN A 32 2.56 -20.45 -6.35
C GLN A 32 2.25 -21.85 -5.76
N PRO A 33 1.18 -22.52 -6.24
CA PRO A 33 0.99 -23.95 -6.00
C PRO A 33 2.22 -24.75 -6.44
N VAL A 34 2.55 -25.80 -5.67
CA VAL A 34 3.77 -26.64 -5.80
C VAL A 34 3.70 -27.58 -7.01
N THR A 35 3.12 -27.17 -8.13
CA THR A 35 2.90 -28.02 -9.31
C THR A 35 3.90 -27.80 -10.44
N SER A 36 4.78 -26.80 -10.36
CA SER A 36 5.83 -26.55 -11.35
C SER A 36 7.22 -26.63 -10.73
N THR A 37 8.11 -27.42 -11.35
CA THR A 37 9.51 -27.65 -10.97
C THR A 37 10.42 -26.42 -11.17
N ILE A 38 9.84 -25.25 -11.43
CA ILE A 38 10.54 -23.97 -11.54
C ILE A 38 9.77 -22.97 -10.68
N GLN A 39 10.39 -22.53 -9.59
CA GLN A 39 9.81 -21.59 -8.65
C GLN A 39 9.78 -20.18 -9.26
N ALA A 40 8.84 -19.93 -10.17
CA ALA A 40 8.61 -18.62 -10.74
C ALA A 40 7.99 -17.70 -9.67
N VAL A 41 8.56 -16.50 -9.50
CA VAL A 41 8.03 -15.48 -8.61
C VAL A 41 6.77 -14.88 -9.26
N SER A 42 5.60 -15.07 -8.64
CA SER A 42 4.37 -14.39 -9.09
C SER A 42 4.49 -12.89 -8.84
N THR A 43 4.00 -12.10 -9.79
CA THR A 43 3.99 -10.63 -9.71
C THR A 43 2.59 -10.07 -9.42
N SER A 44 1.58 -10.94 -9.32
CA SER A 44 0.19 -10.59 -9.02
C SER A 44 -0.43 -11.58 -8.04
N LEU A 45 -1.49 -11.12 -7.37
CA LEU A 45 -2.34 -11.97 -6.54
C LEU A 45 -3.22 -12.87 -7.41
N ASP A 46 -3.63 -14.00 -6.84
CA ASP A 46 -4.69 -14.84 -7.39
C ASP A 46 -6.03 -14.05 -7.32
N PRO A 47 -6.74 -13.83 -8.44
CA PRO A 47 -8.00 -13.11 -8.46
C PRO A 47 -9.08 -13.71 -7.55
N GLU A 48 -9.11 -15.04 -7.37
CA GLU A 48 -10.07 -15.70 -6.49
C GLU A 48 -9.75 -15.43 -5.03
N LEU A 49 -8.47 -15.52 -4.65
CA LEU A 49 -7.97 -15.17 -3.33
C LEU A 49 -8.28 -13.71 -2.99
N GLU A 50 -7.97 -12.81 -3.93
CA GLU A 50 -8.21 -11.39 -3.80
C GLU A 50 -9.70 -11.10 -3.56
N THR A 51 -10.59 -11.63 -4.42
CA THR A 51 -12.04 -11.46 -4.28
C THR A 51 -12.56 -12.02 -2.96
N ALA A 52 -12.07 -13.20 -2.55
CA ALA A 52 -12.45 -13.82 -1.28
C ALA A 52 -12.01 -12.98 -0.08
N TYR A 53 -10.81 -12.41 -0.14
CA TYR A 53 -10.27 -11.57 0.92
C TYR A 53 -11.03 -10.25 1.05
N ILE A 54 -11.26 -9.54 -0.06
CA ILE A 54 -12.06 -8.31 -0.05
C ILE A 54 -13.46 -8.56 0.51
N ARG A 55 -14.11 -9.66 0.11
CA ARG A 55 -15.42 -10.03 0.68
C ARG A 55 -15.35 -10.21 2.19
N ARG A 56 -14.29 -10.85 2.70
CA ARG A 56 -14.13 -11.05 4.14
C ARG A 56 -13.90 -9.73 4.87
N LEU A 57 -13.03 -8.86 4.36
CA LEU A 57 -12.80 -7.52 4.92
C LEU A 57 -14.11 -6.71 5.01
N LEU A 58 -14.92 -6.73 3.96
CA LEU A 58 -16.20 -6.01 3.94
C LEU A 58 -17.23 -6.59 4.92
N ASN A 59 -17.28 -7.92 5.07
CA ASN A 59 -18.14 -8.56 6.08
C ASN A 59 -17.66 -8.24 7.51
N ASP A 60 -16.34 -8.25 7.74
CA ASP A 60 -15.78 -7.89 9.05
C ASP A 60 -16.08 -6.42 9.34
N LEU A 61 -15.95 -5.51 8.37
CA LEU A 61 -16.32 -4.10 8.51
C LEU A 61 -17.81 -3.92 8.84
N ASP A 62 -18.71 -4.61 8.14
CA ASP A 62 -20.15 -4.55 8.39
C ASP A 62 -20.50 -4.99 9.81
N ASN A 63 -19.86 -6.08 10.29
CA ASN A 63 -20.00 -6.54 11.67
C ASN A 63 -19.51 -5.49 12.67
N GLU A 64 -18.32 -4.92 12.47
CA GLU A 64 -17.75 -3.90 13.37
C GLU A 64 -18.63 -2.64 13.43
N ILE A 65 -19.16 -2.19 12.30
CA ILE A 65 -20.04 -1.01 12.25
C ILE A 65 -21.38 -1.30 12.96
N SER A 66 -21.88 -2.53 12.92
CA SER A 66 -23.12 -2.90 13.61
C SER A 66 -23.05 -2.72 15.14
N HIS A 67 -21.84 -2.71 15.71
CA HIS A 67 -21.59 -2.46 17.12
C HIS A 67 -21.54 -0.97 17.48
N LEU A 68 -21.54 -0.07 16.50
CA LEU A 68 -21.56 1.37 16.76
C LEU A 68 -22.95 1.81 17.21
N GLU A 69 -23.03 2.50 18.36
CA GLU A 69 -24.29 3.03 18.91
C GLU A 69 -24.95 4.07 17.99
N ARG A 70 -24.15 4.73 17.13
CA ARG A 70 -24.60 5.74 16.17
C ARG A 70 -23.67 5.79 14.96
N PRO A 71 -24.16 6.27 13.79
CA PRO A 71 -23.30 6.53 12.64
C PRO A 71 -22.12 7.46 12.98
N ARG A 72 -20.96 7.20 12.38
CA ARG A 72 -19.71 7.96 12.60
C ARG A 72 -19.15 8.43 11.28
N LYS A 73 -18.53 9.61 11.27
CA LYS A 73 -17.85 10.13 10.08
C LYS A 73 -16.53 9.39 9.87
N LEU A 74 -16.26 8.93 8.65
CA LEU A 74 -14.95 8.39 8.30
C LEU A 74 -13.99 9.52 7.96
N SER A 75 -12.99 9.77 8.82
CA SER A 75 -11.98 10.80 8.56
C SER A 75 -10.86 10.30 7.65
N SER A 76 -10.49 9.03 7.76
CA SER A 76 -9.42 8.47 6.95
C SER A 76 -9.52 6.96 6.74
N ILE A 77 -8.98 6.51 5.62
CA ILE A 77 -8.68 5.12 5.29
C ILE A 77 -7.17 5.01 5.08
N PHE A 78 -6.53 4.05 5.73
CA PHE A 78 -5.13 3.71 5.47
C PHE A 78 -5.04 2.24 5.08
N ILE A 79 -4.65 1.97 3.84
CA ILE A 79 -4.41 0.62 3.34
C ILE A 79 -2.92 0.37 3.35
N GLY A 80 -2.48 -0.51 4.26
CA GLY A 80 -1.07 -0.80 4.50
C GLY A 80 -0.80 -2.29 4.67
N GLY A 81 0.42 -2.62 5.10
CA GLY A 81 0.80 -3.98 5.49
C GLY A 81 1.93 -4.53 4.63
N GLY A 82 1.67 -5.57 3.85
CA GLY A 82 2.64 -6.10 2.90
C GLY A 82 2.87 -5.15 1.73
N THR A 83 2.06 -5.29 0.69
CA THR A 83 2.12 -4.44 -0.51
C THR A 83 0.71 -4.27 -1.07
N PRO A 84 -0.07 -3.32 -0.50
CA PRO A 84 -1.42 -3.01 -0.96
C PRO A 84 -1.53 -2.71 -2.45
N SER A 85 -0.47 -2.15 -3.05
CA SER A 85 -0.38 -1.89 -4.49
C SER A 85 -0.40 -3.13 -5.39
N LEU A 86 -0.38 -4.34 -4.81
CA LEU A 86 -0.64 -5.58 -5.53
C LEU A 86 -2.13 -5.82 -5.81
N LEU A 87 -3.02 -5.08 -5.17
CA LEU A 87 -4.44 -5.17 -5.44
C LEU A 87 -4.74 -4.75 -6.88
N SER A 88 -5.57 -5.54 -7.56
CA SER A 88 -6.06 -5.22 -8.89
C SER A 88 -7.01 -4.02 -8.86
N GLU A 89 -7.19 -3.39 -10.02
CA GLU A 89 -8.20 -2.35 -10.21
C GLU A 89 -9.61 -2.83 -9.85
N SER A 90 -9.94 -4.08 -10.16
CA SER A 90 -11.24 -4.66 -9.80
C SER A 90 -11.40 -4.73 -8.28
N ALA A 91 -10.37 -5.18 -7.57
CA ALA A 91 -10.43 -5.38 -6.12
C ALA A 91 -10.46 -4.06 -5.33
N ILE A 92 -9.65 -3.07 -5.71
CA ILE A 92 -9.67 -1.77 -5.05
C ILE A 92 -11.02 -1.07 -5.26
N ASN A 93 -11.60 -1.15 -6.47
CA ASN A 93 -12.93 -0.62 -6.77
C ASN A 93 -14.01 -1.34 -5.96
N GLN A 94 -13.94 -2.67 -5.85
CA GLN A 94 -14.86 -3.46 -5.05
C GLN A 94 -14.77 -3.09 -3.57
N LEU A 95 -13.55 -2.92 -3.04
CA LEU A 95 -13.29 -2.53 -1.66
C LEU A 95 -13.88 -1.14 -1.36
N PHE A 96 -13.53 -0.12 -2.15
CA PHE A 96 -14.02 1.25 -1.93
C PHE A 96 -15.54 1.34 -2.12
N THR A 97 -16.09 0.67 -3.12
CA THR A 97 -17.55 0.59 -3.32
C THR A 97 -18.23 -0.08 -2.12
N GLY A 98 -17.64 -1.14 -1.56
CA GLY A 98 -18.15 -1.82 -0.38
C GLY A 98 -18.10 -0.95 0.87
N ILE A 99 -16.96 -0.30 1.14
CA ILE A 99 -16.79 0.62 2.26
C ILE A 99 -17.82 1.76 2.17
N ASN A 100 -17.95 2.40 1.01
CA ASN A 100 -18.84 3.54 0.81
C ASN A 100 -20.33 3.23 1.04
N LYS A 101 -20.74 1.95 0.97
CA LYS A 101 -22.12 1.53 1.26
C LYS A 101 -22.46 1.59 2.76
N VAL A 102 -21.48 1.34 3.62
CA VAL A 102 -21.68 1.21 5.08
C VAL A 102 -21.07 2.38 5.87
N LEU A 103 -19.98 2.95 5.35
CA LEU A 103 -19.33 4.18 5.83
C LEU A 103 -19.12 5.12 4.63
N PRO A 104 -20.10 6.00 4.33
CA PRO A 104 -20.01 6.90 3.20
C PRO A 104 -18.77 7.80 3.24
N LEU A 105 -17.99 7.74 2.17
CA LEU A 105 -16.79 8.56 1.97
C LEU A 105 -17.21 10.02 1.77
N GLN A 106 -16.62 10.92 2.55
CA GLN A 106 -16.82 12.35 2.39
C GLN A 106 -15.75 12.91 1.45
N THR A 107 -15.99 14.10 0.91
CA THR A 107 -15.01 14.78 0.05
C THR A 107 -13.70 15.08 0.77
N ASP A 108 -13.72 15.17 2.10
CA ASP A 108 -12.57 15.42 2.96
C ASP A 108 -12.00 14.14 3.61
N THR A 109 -12.48 12.94 3.26
CA THR A 109 -11.90 11.69 3.74
C THR A 109 -10.53 11.46 3.10
N GLU A 110 -9.48 11.37 3.91
CA GLU A 110 -8.14 11.00 3.40
C GLU A 110 -8.08 9.50 3.14
N CYS A 111 -7.76 9.10 1.92
CA CYS A 111 -7.64 7.70 1.51
C CYS A 111 -6.20 7.45 1.08
N THR A 112 -5.43 6.79 1.96
CA THR A 112 -4.02 6.43 1.72
C THR A 112 -3.87 4.98 1.28
N VAL A 113 -3.01 4.76 0.28
CA VAL A 113 -2.48 3.43 -0.08
C VAL A 113 -0.96 3.44 -0.01
N GLU A 114 -0.37 2.43 0.65
CA GLU A 114 1.06 2.14 0.55
C GLU A 114 1.40 1.48 -0.79
N ALA A 115 2.49 1.94 -1.42
CA ALA A 115 3.03 1.38 -2.64
C ALA A 115 4.55 1.34 -2.63
N ASN A 116 5.13 0.44 -3.42
CA ASN A 116 6.58 0.31 -3.57
C ASN A 116 7.01 0.73 -4.98
N PRO A 117 8.26 1.20 -5.19
CA PRO A 117 8.74 1.51 -6.53
C PRO A 117 8.94 0.26 -7.39
N GLY A 118 7.88 -0.25 -8.03
CA GLY A 118 7.93 -1.41 -8.94
C GLY A 118 7.11 -1.16 -10.20
N SER A 119 7.44 -1.85 -11.30
CA SER A 119 6.68 -1.73 -12.55
C SER A 119 5.23 -2.17 -12.41
N SER A 120 4.96 -3.18 -11.58
CA SER A 120 3.61 -3.61 -11.20
C SER A 120 2.84 -2.51 -10.48
N ASP A 121 3.47 -1.85 -9.50
CA ASP A 121 2.84 -0.84 -8.65
C ASP A 121 2.45 0.43 -9.43
N ILE A 122 3.32 0.85 -10.36
CA ILE A 122 3.10 2.05 -11.18
C ILE A 122 1.83 1.93 -12.03
N ASN A 123 1.53 0.73 -12.53
CA ASN A 123 0.36 0.52 -13.38
C ASN A 123 -0.96 0.69 -12.60
N CYS A 124 -0.93 0.47 -11.28
CA CYS A 124 -2.11 0.56 -10.42
C CYS A 124 -2.46 1.99 -9.99
N PHE A 125 -1.54 2.96 -10.12
CA PHE A 125 -1.77 4.33 -9.58
C PHE A 125 -3.00 5.02 -10.17
N ARG A 126 -3.22 4.93 -11.50
CA ARG A 126 -4.42 5.52 -12.12
C ARG A 126 -5.70 4.86 -11.63
N ALA A 127 -5.70 3.54 -11.47
CA ALA A 127 -6.82 2.78 -10.94
C ALA A 127 -7.13 3.18 -9.49
N PHE A 128 -6.10 3.31 -8.65
CA PHE A 128 -6.27 3.74 -7.25
C PHE A 128 -6.80 5.16 -7.15
N HIS A 129 -6.24 6.09 -7.93
CA HIS A 129 -6.75 7.45 -8.00
C HIS A 129 -8.22 7.49 -8.46
N GLY A 130 -8.56 6.72 -9.51
CA GLY A 130 -9.93 6.59 -10.01
C GLY A 130 -10.92 5.97 -9.01
N ALA A 131 -10.45 5.08 -8.14
CA ALA A 131 -11.24 4.47 -7.07
C ALA A 131 -11.51 5.41 -5.88
N GLY A 132 -10.84 6.57 -5.82
CA GLY A 132 -10.98 7.55 -4.74
C GLY A 132 -9.83 7.57 -3.73
N VAL A 133 -8.72 6.89 -3.99
CA VAL A 133 -7.47 7.09 -3.23
C VAL A 133 -6.92 8.47 -3.56
N ASN A 134 -6.61 9.27 -2.54
CA ASN A 134 -6.14 10.64 -2.72
C ASN A 134 -4.76 10.90 -2.07
N ARG A 135 -4.18 9.88 -1.40
CA ARG A 135 -2.83 9.92 -0.86
C ARG A 135 -2.07 8.62 -1.16
N LEU A 136 -0.80 8.73 -1.54
CA LEU A 136 0.11 7.59 -1.66
C LEU A 136 1.23 7.66 -0.63
N SER A 137 1.64 6.52 -0.09
CA SER A 137 2.89 6.37 0.67
C SER A 137 3.86 5.50 -0.11
N LEU A 138 4.97 6.07 -0.58
CA LEU A 138 5.96 5.36 -1.39
C LEU A 138 7.13 4.86 -0.55
N GLY A 139 7.25 3.54 -0.46
CA GLY A 139 8.33 2.86 0.24
C GLY A 139 9.67 2.91 -0.51
N ILE A 140 10.28 4.09 -0.65
CA ILE A 140 11.55 4.29 -1.38
C ILE A 140 12.75 3.79 -0.57
N GLN A 141 12.76 4.08 0.73
CA GLN A 141 13.74 3.73 1.76
C GLN A 141 15.11 4.38 1.59
N SER A 142 15.69 4.38 0.39
CA SER A 142 16.93 5.08 0.08
C SER A 142 17.01 5.31 -1.44
N PHE A 143 17.79 6.32 -1.84
CA PHE A 143 18.18 6.57 -3.22
C PHE A 143 19.58 6.02 -3.55
N SER A 144 20.20 5.29 -2.61
CA SER A 144 21.43 4.53 -2.85
C SER A 144 21.14 3.09 -3.30
N ASP A 145 21.50 2.76 -4.54
CA ASP A 145 21.35 1.40 -5.09
C ASP A 145 22.08 0.34 -4.26
N ALA A 146 23.23 0.69 -3.67
CA ALA A 146 23.97 -0.19 -2.79
C ALA A 146 23.19 -0.49 -1.50
N ALA A 147 22.59 0.54 -0.89
CA ALA A 147 21.77 0.38 0.31
C ALA A 147 20.48 -0.41 0.01
N LEU A 148 19.80 -0.10 -1.09
CA LEU A 148 18.61 -0.83 -1.54
C LEU A 148 18.86 -2.32 -1.75
N LYS A 149 20.01 -2.66 -2.36
CA LYS A 149 20.43 -4.05 -2.54
C LYS A 149 20.64 -4.76 -1.19
N GLN A 150 21.26 -4.09 -0.21
CA GLN A 150 21.44 -4.64 1.13
C GLN A 150 20.10 -4.83 1.87
N LEU A 151 19.17 -3.90 1.66
CA LEU A 151 17.80 -3.99 2.17
C LEU A 151 16.95 -5.08 1.47
N GLY A 152 17.50 -5.76 0.45
CA GLY A 152 16.78 -6.77 -0.32
C GLY A 152 15.63 -6.19 -1.16
N ARG A 153 15.65 -4.88 -1.42
CA ARG A 153 14.67 -4.20 -2.28
C ARG A 153 14.87 -4.63 -3.72
N VAL A 154 13.74 -4.78 -4.43
CA VAL A 154 13.72 -5.18 -5.85
C VAL A 154 13.84 -3.97 -6.80
N HIS A 155 13.87 -2.77 -6.24
CA HIS A 155 13.91 -1.49 -6.96
C HIS A 155 15.26 -0.80 -6.79
N ASN A 156 15.54 0.15 -7.70
CA ASN A 156 16.71 1.01 -7.68
C ASN A 156 16.29 2.49 -7.65
N GLN A 157 17.26 3.39 -7.54
CA GLN A 157 17.04 4.84 -7.52
C GLN A 157 16.23 5.34 -8.72
N ALA A 158 16.53 4.83 -9.92
CA ALA A 158 15.81 5.21 -11.13
C ALA A 158 14.33 4.80 -11.08
N ALA A 159 14.03 3.61 -10.56
CA ALA A 159 12.66 3.13 -10.35
C ALA A 159 11.94 3.97 -9.29
N ALA A 160 12.61 4.39 -8.22
CA ALA A 160 12.07 5.30 -7.20
C ALA A 160 11.62 6.64 -7.82
N ARG A 161 12.50 7.28 -8.59
CA ARG A 161 12.19 8.54 -9.30
C ARG A 161 11.04 8.35 -10.30
N LYS A 162 11.06 7.26 -11.06
CA LYS A 162 10.00 6.93 -12.02
C LYS A 162 8.65 6.72 -11.32
N ALA A 163 8.62 6.05 -10.18
CA ALA A 163 7.39 5.82 -9.41
C ALA A 163 6.78 7.14 -8.92
N PHE A 164 7.59 8.06 -8.40
CA PHE A 164 7.11 9.39 -8.00
C PHE A 164 6.52 10.16 -9.17
N THR A 165 7.23 10.22 -10.31
CA THR A 165 6.72 10.88 -11.53
C THR A 165 5.42 10.24 -12.03
N ALA A 166 5.31 8.91 -11.96
CA ALA A 166 4.11 8.20 -12.36
C ALA A 166 2.93 8.49 -11.41
N ALA A 167 3.15 8.56 -10.10
CA ALA A 167 2.13 8.94 -9.12
C ALA A 167 1.60 10.35 -9.40
N ARG A 168 2.48 11.32 -9.65
CA ARG A 168 2.09 12.68 -10.08
C ARG A 168 1.28 12.65 -11.37
N SER A 169 1.74 11.88 -12.37
CA SER A 169 1.06 11.75 -13.67
C SER A 169 -0.30 11.04 -13.58
N ALA A 170 -0.54 10.29 -12.50
CA ALA A 170 -1.82 9.62 -12.23
C ALA A 170 -2.83 10.55 -11.54
N GLY A 171 -2.40 11.71 -11.03
CA GLY A 171 -3.26 12.71 -10.38
C GLY A 171 -2.98 12.92 -8.89
N PHE A 172 -2.05 12.17 -8.29
CA PHE A 172 -1.78 12.30 -6.85
C PHE A 172 -1.06 13.61 -6.51
N GLU A 173 -1.71 14.43 -5.68
CA GLU A 173 -1.12 15.66 -5.11
C GLU A 173 -0.45 15.42 -3.75
N ASN A 174 -1.00 14.50 -2.95
CA ASN A 174 -0.50 14.14 -1.64
C ASN A 174 0.31 12.84 -1.72
N ILE A 175 1.64 12.95 -1.68
CA ILE A 175 2.56 11.82 -1.80
C ILE A 175 3.54 11.89 -0.64
N ASN A 176 3.56 10.82 0.17
CA ASN A 176 4.60 10.57 1.15
C ASN A 176 5.70 9.70 0.54
N VAL A 177 6.94 9.94 0.97
CA VAL A 177 8.10 9.14 0.62
C VAL A 177 8.73 8.64 1.91
N ASP A 178 8.73 7.33 2.10
CA ASP A 178 9.36 6.70 3.24
C ASP A 178 10.86 6.60 2.98
N LEU A 179 11.67 7.14 3.91
CA LEU A 179 13.12 7.03 3.93
C LEU A 179 13.57 6.36 5.23
N MET A 180 14.59 5.52 5.13
CA MET A 180 15.20 4.84 6.27
C MET A 180 16.57 5.45 6.56
N HIS A 181 16.81 5.79 7.82
CA HIS A 181 18.13 6.18 8.31
C HIS A 181 18.72 5.08 9.21
N GLY A 182 20.03 5.10 9.40
CA GLY A 182 20.75 4.07 10.17
C GLY A 182 20.90 2.75 9.42
N LEU A 183 20.91 2.78 8.08
CA LEU A 183 21.11 1.57 7.28
C LEU A 183 22.51 0.97 7.52
N PRO A 184 22.70 -0.35 7.34
CA PRO A 184 24.01 -0.98 7.49
C PRO A 184 25.07 -0.27 6.63
N GLY A 185 26.10 0.28 7.27
CA GLY A 185 27.18 1.02 6.59
C GLY A 185 26.79 2.39 6.03
N GLN A 186 25.63 2.95 6.37
CA GLN A 186 25.23 4.29 5.95
C GLN A 186 26.11 5.35 6.65
N THR A 187 26.76 6.19 5.85
CA THR A 187 27.48 7.36 6.33
C THR A 187 26.52 8.54 6.51
N PHE A 188 26.94 9.56 7.25
CA PHE A 188 26.20 10.83 7.35
C PHE A 188 25.92 11.43 5.97
N ASP A 189 26.94 11.52 5.10
CA ASP A 189 26.78 12.06 3.75
C ASP A 189 25.80 11.25 2.89
N ALA A 190 25.78 9.92 3.05
CA ALA A 190 24.81 9.07 2.35
C ALA A 190 23.38 9.29 2.86
N ALA A 191 23.18 9.48 4.16
CA ALA A 191 21.88 9.82 4.73
C ALA A 191 21.39 11.20 4.28
N MET A 192 22.30 12.19 4.20
CA MET A 192 21.98 13.52 3.69
C MET A 192 21.67 13.49 2.19
N HIS A 193 22.40 12.69 1.41
CA HIS A 193 22.13 12.52 -0.01
C HIS A 193 20.70 12.05 -0.27
N ASP A 194 20.18 11.11 0.53
CA ASP A 194 18.80 10.62 0.42
C ASP A 194 17.76 11.73 0.65
N LEU A 195 18.06 12.73 1.50
CA LEU A 195 17.18 13.88 1.74
C LEU A 195 17.23 14.93 0.63
N ASP A 196 18.35 15.03 -0.08
CA ASP A 196 18.53 15.98 -1.19
C ASP A 196 17.81 15.54 -2.50
N GLN A 197 17.35 14.29 -2.59
CA GLN A 197 16.85 13.68 -3.84
C GLN A 197 15.41 14.01 -4.21
#